data_AF-A0A7X1HDH6-F1
#
_entry.id   AF-A0A7X1HDH6-F1
#
_cell.length_a   1.000
_cell.length_b   1.000
_cell.length_c   1.000
_cell.angle_alpha   90.00
_cell.angle_beta   90.00
_cell.angle_gamma   90.00
#
_symmetry.space_group_name_H-M   'P 1'
#
loop_
_entity.id
_entity.type
_entity.pdbx_description
1 polymer ?
#
loop_
_entity_poly.entity_id
_entity_poly.type
_entity_poly.pdbx_seq_one_letter_code
_entity_poly.pdbx_strand_id
1 'polypeptide(L)'
;MDQRPDPRLDQRPHVTQQTSAGGGATWGIAILLIVVIAAGAFFVFGGSDTAQTPATTNTESSTPAAPPADAPATPPADTATPPADTAPPPPADPASPPPAADPAPTTPAPTGGATGTPPATTTP
;
A
#
# COMPACT_ATOMS: atom_id res chain seq x y z
N MET A 1 -75.95 62.93 70.95
CA MET A 1 -74.91 62.00 70.43
C MET A 1 -74.23 62.71 69.30
N ASP A 2 -73.17 63.45 69.60
CA ASP A 2 -72.59 64.42 68.69
C ASP A 2 -71.59 63.73 67.75
N GLN A 3 -72.12 63.10 66.69
CA GLN A 3 -71.33 62.66 65.54
C GLN A 3 -70.84 63.88 64.74
N ARG A 4 -69.89 64.63 65.31
CA ARG A 4 -69.03 65.50 64.51
C ARG A 4 -68.07 64.58 63.73
N PRO A 5 -67.98 64.68 62.40
CA PRO A 5 -66.92 64.00 61.66
C PRO A 5 -65.56 64.39 62.23
N ASP A 6 -64.72 63.41 62.59
CA ASP A 6 -63.37 63.69 63.08
C ASP A 6 -62.46 63.93 61.87
N PRO A 7 -61.97 65.18 61.63
CA PRO A 7 -61.15 65.50 60.46
C PRO A 7 -59.80 64.75 60.45
N ARG A 8 -59.43 64.07 61.54
CA ARG A 8 -58.26 63.16 61.59
C ARG A 8 -58.45 61.90 60.76
N LEU A 9 -59.69 61.56 60.38
CA LEU A 9 -59.97 60.49 59.43
C LEU A 9 -59.62 60.92 58.00
N ASP A 10 -60.01 62.14 57.61
CA ASP A 10 -59.70 62.72 56.30
C ASP A 10 -58.21 63.07 56.17
N GLN A 11 -57.57 63.46 57.27
CA GLN A 11 -56.13 63.75 57.35
C GLN A 11 -55.22 62.50 57.49
N ARG A 12 -55.75 61.28 57.38
CA ARG A 12 -54.88 60.11 57.25
C ARG A 12 -54.04 60.24 55.97
N PRO A 13 -52.70 60.09 56.02
CA PRO A 13 -51.88 60.05 54.82
C PRO A 13 -52.41 58.98 53.88
N HIS A 14 -52.92 59.41 52.73
CA HIS A 14 -53.33 58.50 51.68
C HIS A 14 -52.07 57.89 51.08
N VAL A 15 -51.64 56.76 51.65
CA VAL A 15 -50.57 55.94 51.11
C VAL A 15 -51.11 55.35 49.81
N THR A 16 -50.88 56.07 48.71
CA THR A 16 -51.06 55.54 47.36
C THR A 16 -50.11 54.37 47.21
N GLN A 17 -50.61 53.17 47.51
CA GLN A 17 -49.97 51.90 47.17
C GLN A 17 -49.79 51.89 45.66
N GLN A 18 -48.63 52.34 45.18
CA GLN A 18 -48.35 52.54 43.77
C GLN A 18 -48.05 51.19 43.11
N THR A 19 -49.07 50.33 43.04
CA THR A 19 -49.07 49.02 42.40
C THR A 19 -49.06 49.10 40.86
N SER A 20 -48.51 50.19 40.31
CA SER A 20 -48.06 50.30 38.93
C SER A 20 -47.12 49.16 38.53
N ALA A 21 -46.48 48.49 39.50
CA ALA A 21 -45.74 47.24 39.32
C ALA A 21 -46.53 46.13 38.58
N GLY A 22 -47.87 46.14 38.63
CA GLY A 22 -48.72 45.22 37.83
C GLY A 22 -49.32 45.84 36.56
N GLY A 23 -49.11 47.13 36.29
CA GLY A 23 -49.85 47.90 35.30
C GLY A 23 -49.13 48.08 33.96
N GLY A 24 -49.38 47.20 32.99
CA GLY A 24 -49.04 47.38 31.57
C GLY A 24 -47.54 47.35 31.24
N ALA A 25 -46.78 48.34 31.70
CA ALA A 25 -45.34 48.50 31.43
C ALA A 25 -44.52 47.28 31.89
N THR A 26 -44.77 46.74 33.08
CA THR A 26 -44.07 45.53 33.57
C THR A 26 -44.30 44.33 32.64
N TRP A 27 -45.52 44.16 32.13
CA TRP A 27 -45.87 43.07 31.23
C TRP A 27 -45.31 43.31 29.82
N GLY A 28 -45.32 44.56 29.34
CA GLY A 28 -44.67 44.95 28.07
C GLY A 28 -43.15 44.76 28.09
N ILE A 29 -42.49 45.09 29.20
CA ILE A 29 -41.05 44.83 29.42
C ILE A 29 -40.81 43.32 29.49
N ALA A 30 -41.67 42.54 30.15
CA ALA A 30 -41.56 41.09 30.17
C ALA A 30 -41.70 40.46 28.77
N ILE A 31 -42.68 40.88 27.96
CA ILE A 31 -42.79 40.46 26.54
C ILE A 31 -41.51 40.84 25.79
N LEU A 32 -41.05 42.09 25.91
CA LEU A 32 -39.88 42.57 25.16
C LEU A 32 -38.62 41.78 25.51
N LEU A 33 -38.40 41.47 26.80
CA LEU A 33 -37.29 40.62 27.23
C LEU A 33 -37.44 39.19 26.70
N ILE A 34 -38.64 38.60 26.72
CA ILE A 34 -38.90 37.27 26.14
C ILE A 34 -38.61 37.27 24.63
N VAL A 35 -39.04 38.30 23.88
CA VAL A 35 -38.79 38.41 22.44
C VAL A 35 -37.31 38.62 22.13
N VAL A 36 -36.58 39.42 22.92
CA VAL A 36 -35.13 39.61 22.76
C VAL A 36 -34.36 38.33 23.07
N ILE A 37 -34.74 37.60 24.14
CA ILE A 37 -34.13 36.30 24.47
C ILE A 37 -34.46 35.26 23.39
N ALA A 38 -35.71 35.22 22.90
CA ALA A 38 -36.12 34.30 21.83
C ALA A 38 -35.43 34.62 20.49
N ALA A 39 -35.25 35.89 20.15
CA ALA A 39 -34.51 36.30 18.95
C ALA A 39 -33.01 36.01 19.06
N GLY A 40 -32.40 36.24 20.23
CA GLY A 40 -31.02 35.87 20.52
C GLY A 40 -30.80 34.35 20.49
N ALA A 41 -31.71 33.58 21.10
CA ALA A 41 -31.68 32.12 21.04
C ALA A 41 -31.93 31.60 19.61
N PHE A 42 -32.87 32.18 18.87
CA PHE A 42 -33.07 31.86 17.45
C PHE A 42 -31.81 32.14 16.63
N PHE A 43 -31.14 33.28 16.83
CA PHE A 43 -29.89 33.60 16.14
C PHE A 43 -28.76 32.62 16.49
N VAL A 44 -28.62 32.23 17.77
CA VAL A 44 -27.55 31.33 18.25
C VAL A 44 -27.80 29.85 17.93
N PHE A 45 -29.05 29.38 17.97
CA PHE A 45 -29.41 27.95 17.81
C PHE A 45 -30.11 27.61 16.48
N GLY A 46 -30.59 28.59 15.72
CA GLY A 46 -31.24 28.39 14.42
C GLY A 46 -30.77 29.35 13.30
N GLY A 47 -29.96 30.38 13.64
CA GLY A 47 -29.44 31.35 12.68
C GLY A 47 -28.36 30.80 11.74
N SER A 48 -27.78 29.65 12.09
CA SER A 48 -26.81 28.92 11.26
C SER A 48 -27.43 28.32 9.98
N ASP A 49 -28.76 28.11 9.97
CA ASP A 49 -29.48 27.43 8.88
C ASP A 49 -30.31 28.38 8.00
N THR A 50 -29.95 29.67 7.95
CA THR A 50 -30.57 30.65 7.03
C THR A 50 -30.15 30.47 5.56
N ALA A 51 -29.84 29.24 5.15
CA ALA A 51 -29.36 28.87 3.82
C ALA A 51 -29.85 27.48 3.35
N GLN A 52 -31.16 27.25 3.40
CA GLN A 52 -31.80 26.27 2.51
C GLN A 52 -33.27 26.59 2.23
N THR A 53 -33.52 27.12 1.03
CA THR A 53 -34.73 26.71 0.29
C THR A 53 -34.76 25.18 0.29
N PRO A 54 -35.89 24.51 0.61
CA PRO A 54 -35.98 23.07 0.42
C PRO A 54 -35.85 22.79 -1.07
N ALA A 55 -34.64 22.40 -1.48
CA ALA A 55 -34.35 22.03 -2.86
C ALA A 55 -35.25 20.84 -3.19
N THR A 56 -36.16 21.01 -4.17
CA THR A 56 -37.00 19.92 -4.65
C THR A 56 -36.08 18.77 -5.06
N THR A 57 -36.16 17.64 -4.34
CA THR A 57 -35.33 16.47 -4.65
C THR A 57 -35.80 15.86 -5.96
N ASN A 58 -35.33 16.43 -7.07
CA ASN A 58 -35.30 15.77 -8.36
C ASN A 58 -34.36 14.57 -8.20
N THR A 59 -34.94 13.40 -7.94
CA THR A 59 -34.26 12.11 -8.06
C THR A 59 -34.02 11.86 -9.55
N GLU A 60 -33.04 12.55 -10.13
CA GLU A 60 -32.52 12.21 -11.44
C GLU A 60 -31.93 10.81 -11.35
N SER A 61 -32.56 9.86 -12.04
CA SER A 61 -32.18 8.45 -12.04
C SER A 61 -30.90 8.26 -12.85
N SER A 62 -29.77 8.66 -12.28
CA SER A 62 -28.43 8.45 -12.82
C SER A 62 -28.16 6.96 -12.99
N THR A 63 -28.35 6.44 -14.20
CA THR A 63 -27.86 5.12 -14.60
C THR A 63 -26.37 5.02 -14.26
N PRO A 64 -25.93 4.01 -13.49
CA PRO A 64 -24.51 3.83 -13.19
C PRO A 64 -23.67 3.80 -14.47
N ALA A 65 -22.55 4.52 -14.47
CA ALA A 65 -21.62 4.48 -15.60
C ALA A 65 -21.18 3.03 -15.85
N ALA A 66 -21.21 2.61 -17.12
CA ALA A 66 -20.70 1.30 -17.49
C ALA A 66 -19.22 1.17 -17.09
N PRO A 67 -18.76 0.00 -16.63
CA PRO A 67 -17.34 -0.21 -16.37
C PRO A 67 -16.53 0.00 -17.67
N PRO A 68 -15.24 0.36 -17.57
CA PRO A 68 -14.35 0.40 -18.73
C PRO A 68 -14.39 -0.94 -19.48
N ALA A 69 -14.41 -0.88 -20.81
CA ALA A 69 -14.33 -2.08 -21.63
C ALA A 69 -12.98 -2.79 -21.40
N ASP A 70 -12.99 -4.11 -21.32
CA ASP A 70 -11.78 -4.92 -21.21
C ASP A 70 -10.81 -4.61 -22.35
N ALA A 71 -9.51 -4.57 -22.03
CA ALA A 71 -8.46 -4.39 -23.02
C ALA A 71 -8.45 -5.56 -24.02
N PRO A 72 -8.20 -5.32 -25.32
CA PRO A 72 -8.03 -6.39 -26.30
C PRO A 72 -6.98 -7.40 -25.83
N ALA A 73 -7.31 -8.69 -25.93
CA ALA A 73 -6.39 -9.76 -25.55
C ALA A 73 -5.07 -9.64 -26.34
N THR A 74 -3.94 -9.73 -25.64
CA THR A 74 -2.62 -9.76 -26.26
C THR A 74 -2.53 -10.95 -27.22
N PRO A 75 -2.02 -10.79 -28.45
CA PRO A 75 -1.76 -11.90 -29.35
C PRO A 75 -0.88 -12.97 -28.70
N PRO A 76 -0.99 -14.25 -29.11
CA PRO A 76 -0.04 -15.28 -28.70
C PRO A 76 1.40 -14.84 -29.00
N ALA A 77 2.33 -15.08 -28.06
CA ALA A 77 3.73 -14.78 -28.29
C ALA A 77 4.30 -15.73 -29.35
N ASP A 78 4.95 -15.17 -30.39
CA ASP A 78 5.63 -15.94 -31.42
C ASP A 78 6.70 -16.84 -30.80
N THR A 79 6.37 -18.12 -30.65
CA THR A 79 7.23 -19.12 -30.04
C THR A 79 8.24 -19.60 -31.08
N ALA A 80 9.24 -18.76 -31.34
CA ALA A 80 10.34 -19.08 -32.25
C ALA A 80 11.12 -20.28 -31.70
N THR A 81 10.98 -21.44 -32.35
CA THR A 81 11.76 -22.63 -32.04
C THR A 81 13.26 -22.32 -32.21
N PRO A 82 14.12 -22.60 -31.23
CA PRO A 82 15.56 -22.43 -31.41
C PRO A 82 16.06 -23.33 -32.56
N PRO A 83 17.10 -22.92 -33.31
CA PRO A 83 17.70 -23.78 -34.32
C PRO A 83 18.22 -25.07 -33.66
N ALA A 84 18.00 -26.21 -34.31
CA ALA A 84 18.45 -27.50 -33.80
C ALA A 84 19.99 -27.56 -33.79
N ASP A 85 20.57 -28.01 -32.67
CA ASP A 85 22.02 -28.20 -32.55
C ASP A 85 22.52 -29.24 -33.56
N THR A 86 23.44 -28.83 -34.42
CA THR A 86 24.11 -29.73 -35.37
C THR A 86 25.08 -30.63 -34.61
N ALA A 87 24.90 -31.95 -34.74
CA ALA A 87 25.77 -32.92 -34.09
C ALA A 87 27.25 -32.74 -34.51
N PRO A 88 28.22 -32.91 -33.58
CA PRO A 88 29.64 -32.81 -33.91
C PRO A 88 30.08 -33.91 -34.90
N PRO A 89 31.11 -33.67 -35.71
CA PRO A 89 31.62 -34.66 -36.65
C PRO A 89 32.18 -35.90 -35.93
N PRO A 90 32.19 -37.07 -36.58
CA PRO A 90 32.79 -38.28 -36.02
C PRO A 90 34.31 -38.11 -35.79
N PRO A 91 34.89 -38.86 -34.82
CA PRO A 91 36.34 -38.87 -34.61
C PRO A 91 37.07 -39.43 -35.85
N ALA A 92 38.28 -38.95 -36.08
CA ALA A 92 39.14 -39.43 -37.17
C ALA A 92 39.72 -40.83 -36.87
N ASP A 93 39.96 -41.62 -37.92
CA ASP A 93 40.51 -42.97 -37.81
C ASP A 93 41.95 -42.97 -37.24
N PRO A 94 42.37 -44.04 -36.53
CA PRO A 94 43.73 -44.21 -36.05
C PRO A 94 44.77 -44.28 -37.18
N ALA A 95 45.93 -43.67 -36.97
CA ALA A 95 47.06 -43.79 -37.89
C ALA A 95 47.63 -45.23 -37.90
N SER A 96 47.96 -45.72 -39.10
CA SER A 96 48.61 -47.02 -39.27
C SER A 96 50.04 -47.02 -38.69
N PRO A 97 50.50 -48.11 -38.03
CA PRO A 97 51.85 -48.17 -37.48
C PRO A 97 52.95 -48.12 -38.57
N PRO A 98 54.16 -47.66 -38.23
CA PRO A 98 55.28 -47.63 -39.17
C PRO A 98 55.77 -49.05 -39.54
N PRO A 99 56.45 -49.22 -40.69
CA PRO A 99 57.08 -50.49 -41.05
C PRO A 99 58.11 -50.95 -40.01
N ALA A 100 58.29 -52.27 -39.89
CA ALA A 100 59.37 -52.84 -39.09
C ALA A 100 60.75 -52.51 -39.70
N ALA A 101 61.75 -52.31 -38.84
CA ALA A 101 63.12 -52.08 -39.27
C ALA A 101 63.81 -53.40 -39.67
N ASP A 102 64.71 -53.32 -40.65
CA ASP A 102 65.47 -54.48 -41.16
C ASP A 102 66.50 -54.99 -40.14
N PRO A 103 66.84 -56.31 -40.12
CA PRO A 103 67.85 -56.85 -39.22
C PRO A 103 69.25 -56.29 -39.49
N ALA A 104 69.97 -55.95 -38.41
CA ALA A 104 71.36 -55.50 -38.52
C ALA A 104 72.31 -56.64 -38.93
N PRO A 105 73.34 -56.38 -39.76
CA PRO A 105 74.32 -57.39 -40.16
C PRO A 105 75.20 -57.82 -38.98
N THR A 106 75.57 -59.10 -38.93
CA THR A 106 76.44 -59.67 -37.90
C THR A 106 77.88 -59.84 -38.38
N THR A 107 78.84 -59.56 -37.49
CA THR A 107 80.29 -59.65 -37.78
C THR A 107 80.88 -60.91 -37.14
N PRO A 108 81.59 -61.79 -37.90
CA PRO A 108 82.27 -62.95 -37.34
C PRO A 108 83.40 -62.58 -36.35
N ALA A 109 83.63 -63.43 -35.35
CA ALA A 109 84.68 -63.25 -34.34
C ALA A 109 86.05 -63.84 -34.80
N PRO A 110 87.19 -63.26 -34.37
CA PRO A 110 88.53 -63.76 -34.67
C PRO A 110 88.96 -64.93 -33.76
N THR A 111 89.90 -65.76 -34.24
CA THR A 111 90.28 -67.04 -33.59
C THR A 111 91.75 -67.10 -33.17
N GLY A 112 92.02 -67.49 -31.92
CA GLY A 112 93.34 -67.85 -31.38
C GLY A 112 93.52 -67.49 -29.89
N GLY A 113 94.37 -68.16 -29.08
CA GLY A 113 95.09 -69.41 -29.32
C GLY A 113 96.37 -69.56 -28.46
N ALA A 114 96.44 -70.62 -27.61
CA ALA A 114 97.62 -71.07 -26.84
C ALA A 114 98.15 -70.10 -25.73
N THR A 115 98.89 -70.48 -24.67
CA THR A 115 99.39 -71.79 -24.15
C THR A 115 99.70 -71.71 -22.64
N GLY A 116 99.76 -72.83 -21.91
CA GLY A 116 100.28 -72.92 -20.53
C GLY A 116 100.50 -74.38 -20.08
N THR A 117 101.51 -74.64 -19.22
CA THR A 117 102.14 -75.98 -19.06
C THR A 117 102.16 -76.47 -17.58
N PRO A 118 102.00 -77.79 -17.29
CA PRO A 118 101.84 -78.35 -15.92
C PRO A 118 103.17 -78.87 -15.29
N PRO A 119 103.20 -79.42 -14.05
CA PRO A 119 102.74 -80.78 -13.66
C PRO A 119 101.72 -80.71 -12.47
N ALA A 120 101.52 -81.61 -11.47
CA ALA A 120 102.15 -82.84 -10.93
C ALA A 120 101.15 -83.59 -9.97
N THR A 121 101.34 -84.80 -9.39
CA THR A 121 101.96 -86.10 -9.78
C THR A 121 101.63 -87.19 -8.72
N THR A 122 101.33 -88.44 -9.15
CA THR A 122 101.25 -89.74 -8.41
C THR A 122 100.16 -90.05 -7.36
N THR A 123 99.78 -91.34 -7.36
CA THR A 123 98.86 -92.12 -6.49
C THR A 123 99.54 -92.68 -5.21
N PRO A 124 98.81 -93.34 -4.29
CA PRO A 124 98.57 -94.80 -4.40
C PRO A 124 97.11 -95.18 -4.72
#